data_AF-A0A086A168-F1
#
_entry.id   AF-A0A086A168-F1
#
_cell.length_a   1.000
_cell.length_b   1.000
_cell.length_c   1.000
_cell.angle_alpha   90.00
_cell.angle_beta   90.00
_cell.angle_gamma   90.00
#
_symmetry.space_group_name_H-M   'P 1'
#
loop_
_entity.id
_entity.type
_entity.pdbx_description
1 polymer ?
#
loop_
_entity_poly.entity_id
_entity_poly.type
_entity_poly.pdbx_seq_one_letter_code
_entity_poly.pdbx_strand_id
1 'polypeptide(L)'
;MKNILKKTLLTMLFLTIISCQEKSVSDELNGTWELRHIEGIQVAQVDPTFKAGNGNLLKFEGQNYERYYEGKKNENGTFTVTPEDTAINNRRANYSFTFNDNKEKIYFSLIKNKLIVFNGIIAADGTESTYEKKR
;
A
#
# COMPACT_ATOMS: atom_id res chain seq x y z
N MET A 1 -16.59 -39.16 -47.24
CA MET A 1 -15.81 -38.86 -46.02
C MET A 1 -14.95 -37.60 -46.25
N LYS A 2 -15.51 -36.38 -46.12
CA LYS A 2 -14.73 -35.13 -46.35
C LYS A 2 -15.17 -33.93 -45.50
N ASN A 3 -16.28 -34.05 -44.77
CA ASN A 3 -16.92 -32.92 -44.08
C ASN A 3 -16.81 -32.98 -42.55
N ILE A 4 -16.20 -34.03 -41.99
CA ILE A 4 -16.07 -34.22 -40.53
C ILE A 4 -14.77 -33.58 -40.01
N LEU A 5 -13.70 -33.53 -40.82
CA LEU A 5 -12.41 -32.93 -40.41
C LEU A 5 -12.45 -31.40 -40.32
N LYS A 6 -13.40 -30.73 -40.98
CA LYS A 6 -13.50 -29.26 -40.99
C LYS A 6 -14.28 -28.68 -39.80
N LYS A 7 -15.00 -29.50 -39.04
CA LYS A 7 -15.82 -29.03 -37.90
C LYS A 7 -15.11 -29.09 -36.55
N THR A 8 -13.97 -29.78 -36.46
CA THR A 8 -13.19 -29.88 -35.21
C THR A 8 -12.18 -28.76 -35.01
N LEU A 9 -11.89 -27.96 -36.05
CA LEU A 9 -10.88 -26.89 -35.96
C LEU A 9 -11.43 -25.57 -35.39
N LEU A 10 -12.76 -25.41 -35.28
CA LEU A 10 -13.38 -24.16 -34.83
C LEU A 10 -13.64 -24.12 -33.30
N THR A 11 -13.60 -25.28 -32.63
CA THR A 11 -13.95 -25.38 -31.20
C THR A 11 -12.74 -25.20 -30.27
N MET A 12 -11.52 -25.11 -30.79
CA MET A 12 -10.29 -25.05 -29.99
C MET A 12 -9.71 -23.64 -29.82
N LEU A 13 -10.48 -22.60 -30.19
CA LEU A 13 -10.05 -21.20 -30.17
C LEU A 13 -10.78 -20.34 -29.10
N PHE A 14 -11.23 -20.96 -28.01
CA PHE A 14 -11.92 -20.26 -26.91
C PHE A 14 -11.32 -20.51 -25.52
N LEU A 15 -10.12 -21.10 -25.43
CA LEU A 15 -9.43 -21.37 -24.16
C LEU A 15 -8.23 -20.46 -23.89
N THR A 16 -7.92 -19.52 -24.78
CA THR A 16 -6.83 -18.59 -24.53
C THR A 16 -7.33 -17.42 -23.69
N ILE A 17 -6.56 -17.11 -22.64
CA ILE A 17 -6.43 -15.83 -21.92
C ILE A 17 -7.54 -15.43 -20.93
N ILE A 18 -7.79 -16.26 -19.92
CA ILE A 18 -7.98 -15.74 -18.56
C ILE A 18 -6.60 -15.65 -17.91
N SER A 19 -5.76 -14.73 -18.39
CA SER A 19 -4.59 -14.30 -17.62
C SER A 19 -5.12 -13.28 -16.61
N CYS A 20 -5.46 -13.76 -15.42
CA CYS A 20 -5.65 -12.87 -14.29
C CYS A 20 -4.26 -12.27 -14.00
N GLN A 21 -3.95 -11.10 -14.55
CA GLN A 21 -2.78 -10.35 -14.10
C GLN A 21 -2.98 -10.09 -12.61
N GLU A 22 -2.12 -10.68 -11.78
CA GLU A 22 -2.05 -10.30 -10.38
C GLU A 22 -1.74 -8.80 -10.36
N LYS A 23 -2.60 -8.03 -9.69
CA LYS A 23 -2.35 -6.59 -9.52
C LYS A 23 -1.05 -6.45 -8.75
N SER A 24 -0.15 -5.61 -9.25
CA SER A 24 1.07 -5.33 -8.50
C SER A 24 0.71 -4.58 -7.22
N VAL A 25 1.55 -4.70 -6.19
CA VAL A 25 1.38 -3.97 -4.92
C VAL A 25 1.40 -2.46 -5.17
N SER A 26 2.20 -2.00 -6.13
CA SER A 26 2.22 -0.61 -6.58
C SER A 26 0.87 -0.18 -7.15
N ASP A 27 0.16 -1.04 -7.87
CA ASP A 27 -1.19 -0.76 -8.35
C ASP A 27 -2.21 -0.65 -7.21
N GLU A 28 -2.06 -1.48 -6.16
CA GLU A 28 -2.92 -1.40 -4.97
C GLU A 28 -2.62 -0.13 -4.15
N LEU A 29 -1.37 0.31 -4.09
CA LEU A 29 -0.95 1.55 -3.42
C LEU A 29 -1.39 2.81 -4.16
N ASN A 30 -1.46 2.80 -5.49
CA ASN A 30 -1.84 3.98 -6.28
C ASN A 30 -3.12 4.63 -5.75
N GLY A 31 -3.08 5.94 -5.53
CA GLY A 31 -4.18 6.74 -4.97
C GLY A 31 -3.75 7.56 -3.76
N THR A 32 -4.73 8.12 -3.05
CA THR A 32 -4.51 8.94 -1.86
C THR A 32 -4.97 8.21 -0.61
N TRP A 33 -4.12 8.24 0.41
CA TRP A 33 -4.30 7.61 1.71
C TRP A 33 -4.32 8.70 2.77
N GLU A 34 -5.32 8.69 3.64
CA GLU A 34 -5.48 9.69 4.69
C GLU A 34 -5.29 9.05 6.06
N LEU A 35 -4.48 9.67 6.91
CA LEU A 35 -4.21 9.19 8.26
C LEU A 35 -5.49 9.14 9.08
N ARG A 36 -5.71 8.04 9.79
CA ARG A 36 -6.90 7.82 10.64
C ARG A 36 -6.58 7.51 12.08
N HIS A 37 -5.41 6.95 12.36
CA HIS A 37 -5.05 6.56 13.71
C HIS A 37 -3.54 6.47 13.86
N ILE A 38 -3.03 6.83 15.04
CA ILE A 38 -1.64 6.58 15.45
C ILE A 38 -1.61 5.77 16.75
N GLU A 39 -0.94 4.61 16.71
CA GLU A 39 -0.62 3.82 17.91
C GLU A 39 0.86 4.00 18.27
N GLY A 40 1.24 3.91 19.55
CA GLY A 40 2.62 4.09 20.00
C GLY A 40 2.76 5.21 21.03
N ILE A 41 3.56 6.23 20.74
CA ILE A 41 3.74 7.42 21.59
C ILE A 41 2.37 8.04 21.92
N GLN A 42 1.81 7.67 23.08
CA GLN A 42 0.55 8.20 23.54
C GLN A 42 0.80 9.35 24.51
N VAL A 43 0.26 10.51 24.16
CA VAL A 43 0.12 11.62 25.09
C VAL A 43 -1.18 11.40 25.86
N ALA A 44 -1.11 11.41 27.19
CA ALA A 44 -2.29 11.23 28.03
C ALA A 44 -3.39 12.22 27.63
N GLN A 45 -4.63 11.72 27.53
CA GLN A 45 -5.84 12.48 27.17
C GLN A 45 -5.91 13.00 25.73
N VAL A 46 -4.98 12.65 24.85
CA VAL A 46 -5.07 12.96 23.42
C VAL A 46 -5.70 11.78 22.70
N ASP A 47 -6.76 12.02 21.91
CA ASP A 47 -7.34 11.00 21.04
C ASP A 47 -6.37 10.71 19.87
N PRO A 48 -5.88 9.47 19.73
CA PRO A 48 -5.02 9.08 18.61
C PRO A 48 -5.74 9.01 17.26
N THR A 49 -7.06 9.21 17.22
CA THR A 49 -7.91 9.05 16.04
C THR A 49 -8.13 10.37 15.30
N PHE A 50 -7.98 10.33 13.99
CA PHE A 50 -8.10 11.49 13.10
C PHE A 50 -9.39 11.43 12.27
N LYS A 51 -10.13 12.54 12.25
CA LYS A 51 -11.33 12.70 11.42
C LYS A 51 -10.98 12.77 9.93
N ALA A 52 -11.96 12.51 9.06
CA ALA A 52 -11.79 12.69 7.62
C ALA A 52 -11.52 14.16 7.28
N GLY A 53 -10.72 14.40 6.25
CA GLY A 53 -10.35 15.76 5.84
C GLY A 53 -9.30 16.41 6.76
N ASN A 54 -8.49 15.61 7.47
CA ASN A 54 -7.45 16.16 8.36
C ASN A 54 -6.20 16.66 7.61
N GLY A 55 -6.08 16.34 6.32
CA GLY A 55 -5.00 16.86 5.48
C GLY A 55 -3.64 16.18 5.67
N ASN A 56 -3.53 15.15 6.51
CA ASN A 56 -2.34 14.30 6.61
C ASN A 56 -2.47 13.14 5.63
N LEU A 57 -1.78 13.24 4.50
CA LEU A 57 -1.99 12.39 3.34
C LEU A 57 -0.69 11.77 2.84
N LEU A 58 -0.79 10.55 2.31
CA LEU A 58 0.17 9.95 1.41
C LEU A 58 -0.50 9.78 0.05
N LYS A 59 0.07 10.32 -1.01
CA LYS A 59 -0.39 10.11 -2.39
C LYS A 59 0.67 9.31 -3.14
N PHE A 60 0.26 8.23 -3.79
CA PHE A 60 1.10 7.42 -4.67
C PHE A 60 0.57 7.44 -6.09
N GLU A 61 1.46 7.65 -7.06
CA GLU A 61 1.14 7.71 -8.49
C GLU A 61 2.28 7.10 -9.31
N GLY A 62 2.10 5.82 -9.68
CA GLY A 62 3.14 5.02 -10.32
C GLY A 62 4.31 4.79 -9.35
N GLN A 63 5.48 5.32 -9.69
CA GLN A 63 6.67 5.27 -8.85
C GLN A 63 6.91 6.55 -8.05
N ASN A 64 5.98 7.50 -8.11
CA ASN A 64 6.08 8.79 -7.42
C ASN A 64 5.22 8.80 -6.17
N TYR A 65 5.65 9.55 -5.16
CA TYR A 65 4.87 9.81 -3.96
C TYR A 65 4.88 11.29 -3.58
N GLU A 66 3.86 11.68 -2.82
CA GLU A 66 3.77 12.97 -2.15
C GLU A 66 3.26 12.75 -0.73
N ARG A 67 3.86 13.43 0.24
CA ARG A 67 3.39 13.49 1.63
C ARG A 67 2.85 14.88 1.92
N TYR A 68 1.75 14.91 2.64
CA TYR A 68 1.10 16.13 3.10
C TYR A 68 0.97 16.10 4.62
N TYR A 69 1.23 17.23 5.25
CA TYR A 69 0.96 17.48 6.66
C TYR A 69 0.05 18.69 6.78
N GLU A 70 -1.10 18.53 7.44
CA GLU A 70 -2.13 19.56 7.58
C GLU A 70 -2.49 20.26 6.25
N GLY A 71 -2.60 19.47 5.18
CA GLY A 71 -2.98 19.94 3.84
C GLY A 71 -1.85 20.60 3.03
N LYS A 72 -0.66 20.76 3.60
CA LYS A 72 0.51 21.30 2.90
C LYS A 72 1.42 20.15 2.46
N LYS A 73 1.84 20.18 1.19
CA LYS A 73 2.82 19.23 0.66
C LYS A 73 4.14 19.45 1.41
N ASN A 74 4.59 18.46 2.16
CA ASN A 74 5.82 18.54 2.96
C ASN A 74 6.99 17.78 2.32
N GLU A 75 6.71 16.76 1.50
CA GLU A 75 7.71 15.89 0.88
C GLU A 75 7.16 15.32 -0.42
N ASN A 76 8.03 15.03 -1.38
CA ASN A 76 7.70 14.29 -2.60
C ASN A 76 8.95 13.62 -3.18
N GLY A 77 8.74 12.70 -4.11
CA GLY A 77 9.82 12.09 -4.89
C GLY A 77 9.43 10.71 -5.39
N THR A 78 10.38 9.78 -5.41
CA THR A 78 10.17 8.41 -5.88
C THR A 78 10.19 7.41 -4.74
N PHE A 79 9.56 6.26 -4.95
CA PHE A 79 9.58 5.16 -4.01
C PHE A 79 9.71 3.81 -4.71
N THR A 80 10.28 2.85 -4.00
CA THR A 80 10.25 1.43 -4.38
C THR A 80 9.56 0.62 -3.28
N VAL A 81 8.99 -0.52 -3.66
CA VAL A 81 8.33 -1.45 -2.75
C VAL A 81 9.03 -2.79 -2.83
N THR A 82 9.43 -3.33 -1.68
CA THR A 82 10.02 -4.65 -1.56
C THR A 82 9.10 -5.54 -0.73
N PRO A 83 8.80 -6.80 -1.15
CA PRO A 83 8.13 -7.78 -0.32
C PRO A 83 8.95 -8.10 0.94
N GLU A 84 8.27 -8.20 2.08
CA GLU A 84 8.88 -8.49 3.37
C GLU A 84 8.04 -9.53 4.11
N ASP A 85 8.66 -10.25 5.05
CA ASP A 85 7.95 -11.07 6.02
C ASP A 85 8.58 -10.88 7.41
N THR A 86 8.18 -9.80 8.08
CA THR A 86 8.72 -9.45 9.40
C THR A 86 7.61 -9.11 10.39
N ALA A 87 7.83 -9.46 11.66
CA ALA A 87 6.91 -9.14 12.73
C ALA A 87 7.36 -7.84 13.43
N ILE A 88 6.48 -6.85 13.48
CA ILE A 88 6.70 -5.55 14.13
C ILE A 88 5.47 -5.26 15.00
N ASN A 89 5.66 -4.92 16.28
CA ASN A 89 4.59 -4.55 17.21
C ASN A 89 3.42 -5.55 17.28
N ASN A 90 3.71 -6.85 17.23
CA ASN A 90 2.72 -7.94 17.17
C ASN A 90 1.86 -7.99 15.88
N ARG A 91 2.26 -7.28 14.82
CA ARG A 91 1.68 -7.36 13.47
C ARG A 91 2.74 -7.84 12.47
N ARG A 92 2.29 -8.37 11.32
CA ARG A 92 3.17 -8.77 10.21
C ARG A 92 3.23 -7.65 9.19
N ALA A 93 4.40 -7.07 8.95
CA ALA A 93 4.64 -6.21 7.81
C ALA A 93 4.89 -7.09 6.57
N ASN A 94 4.16 -6.82 5.50
CA ASN A 94 4.24 -7.58 4.25
C ASN A 94 5.11 -6.90 3.18
N TYR A 95 5.47 -5.63 3.40
CA TYR A 95 6.29 -4.86 2.48
C TYR A 95 7.18 -3.85 3.22
N SER A 96 8.14 -3.26 2.50
CA SER A 96 8.83 -2.05 2.90
C SER A 96 8.92 -1.03 1.77
N PHE A 97 8.83 0.25 2.10
CA PHE A 97 9.20 1.36 1.23
C PHE A 97 10.68 1.67 1.35
N THR A 98 11.23 2.13 0.24
CA THR A 98 12.48 2.89 0.20
C THR A 98 12.23 4.14 -0.63
N PHE A 99 12.50 5.32 -0.06
CA PHE A 99 12.14 6.61 -0.65
C PHE A 99 13.39 7.33 -1.17
N ASN A 100 13.31 7.89 -2.38
CA ASN A 100 14.39 8.69 -2.99
C ASN A 100 15.77 8.00 -2.97
N ASP A 101 15.79 6.69 -3.19
CA ASP A 101 16.99 5.84 -3.12
C ASP A 101 17.76 5.94 -1.78
N ASN A 102 17.07 6.31 -0.69
CA ASN A 102 17.62 6.17 0.64
C ASN A 102 17.90 4.68 0.94
N LYS A 103 18.72 4.38 1.95
CA LYS A 103 18.95 2.98 2.36
C LYS A 103 18.02 2.53 3.49
N GLU A 104 17.19 3.44 3.98
CA GLU A 104 16.30 3.20 5.10
C GLU A 104 15.01 2.54 4.61
N LYS A 105 14.68 1.41 5.22
CA LYS A 105 13.42 0.71 4.95
C LYS A 105 12.36 1.19 5.92
N ILE A 106 11.22 1.60 5.38
CA ILE A 106 10.02 1.87 6.15
C ILE A 106 9.04 0.73 5.92
N TYR A 107 8.87 -0.13 6.92
CA TYR A 107 8.00 -1.29 6.82
C TYR A 107 6.53 -0.88 6.82
N PHE A 108 5.69 -1.64 6.13
CA PHE A 108 4.25 -1.42 6.13
C PHE A 108 3.45 -2.71 5.91
N SER A 109 2.18 -2.64 6.30
CA SER A 109 1.15 -3.61 5.93
C SER A 109 0.17 -2.96 4.96
N LEU A 110 -0.04 -3.57 3.80
CA LEU A 110 -1.15 -3.23 2.92
C LEU A 110 -2.23 -4.31 3.02
N ILE A 111 -3.43 -3.93 3.45
CA ILE A 111 -4.56 -4.83 3.64
C ILE A 111 -5.83 -4.15 3.13
N LYS A 112 -6.22 -4.44 1.89
CA LYS A 112 -7.38 -3.83 1.23
C LYS A 112 -7.24 -2.30 1.18
N ASN A 113 -8.15 -1.58 1.82
CA ASN A 113 -8.16 -0.11 1.86
C ASN A 113 -7.43 0.46 3.09
N LYS A 114 -6.56 -0.33 3.75
CA LYS A 114 -5.75 0.10 4.88
C LYS A 114 -4.26 -0.05 4.59
N LEU A 115 -3.53 1.03 4.86
CA LEU A 115 -2.07 1.09 4.83
C LEU A 115 -1.60 1.36 6.26
N ILE A 116 -0.87 0.43 6.86
CA ILE A 116 -0.31 0.56 8.20
C ILE A 116 1.19 0.73 8.06
N VAL A 117 1.70 1.91 8.40
CA VAL A 117 3.13 2.24 8.31
C VAL A 117 3.76 2.10 9.69
N PHE A 118 4.85 1.33 9.79
CA PHE A 118 5.59 1.13 11.02
C PHE A 118 6.81 2.06 11.04
N ASN A 119 6.83 3.02 11.96
CA ASN A 119 8.00 3.85 12.22
C ASN A 119 8.67 3.33 13.51
N GLY A 120 9.54 2.33 13.38
CA GLY A 120 10.21 1.69 14.51
C GLY A 120 9.32 0.71 15.29
N ILE A 121 9.77 0.38 16.50
CA ILE A 121 9.09 -0.56 17.43
C ILE A 121 8.48 0.27 18.56
N ILE A 122 7.19 0.09 18.86
CA ILE A 122 6.46 0.87 19.89
C ILE A 122 7.15 0.79 21.26
N ALA A 123 7.63 -0.38 21.66
CA ALA A 123 8.35 -0.56 22.92
C ALA A 123 9.70 0.19 22.98
N ALA A 124 10.17 0.71 21.84
CA ALA A 124 11.37 1.53 21.68
C ALA A 124 10.99 2.89 21.05
N ASP A 125 9.90 3.49 21.53
CA ASP A 125 9.37 4.81 21.13
C ASP A 125 8.99 4.93 19.65
N GLY A 126 8.67 3.81 19.01
CA GLY A 126 8.12 3.77 17.66
C GLY A 126 6.62 4.07 17.59
N THR A 127 6.09 4.17 16.37
CA THR A 127 4.67 4.37 16.10
C THR A 127 4.14 3.50 14.98
N GLU A 128 2.84 3.25 15.00
CA GLU A 128 2.08 2.75 13.86
C GLU A 128 1.14 3.84 13.36
N SER A 129 1.23 4.19 12.09
CA SER A 129 0.30 5.10 11.45
C SER A 129 -0.63 4.32 10.53
N THR A 130 -1.92 4.30 10.85
CA THR A 130 -2.94 3.67 10.01
C THR A 130 -3.59 4.70 9.11
N TYR A 131 -3.50 4.47 7.80
CA TYR A 131 -4.13 5.26 6.75
C TYR A 131 -5.25 4.49 6.09
N GLU A 132 -6.27 5.21 5.62
CA GLU A 132 -7.34 4.66 4.80
C GLU A 132 -7.34 5.28 3.41
N LYS A 133 -7.56 4.45 2.39
CA LYS A 133 -7.63 4.90 1.00
C LYS A 133 -8.85 5.80 0.80
N LYS A 134 -8.65 7.01 0.29
CA LYS A 134 -9.74 7.93 -0.09
C LYS A 134 -10.48 7.33 -1.29
N ARG A 135 -11.81 7.39 -1.24
CA ARG A 135 -12.70 7.01 -2.35
C ARG A 135 -12.72 8.09 -3.42
#